data_AF-A0A2G1WQ19-F1
#
_entry.id   AF-A0A2G1WQ19-F1
#
_cell.length_a   1.000
_cell.length_b   1.000
_cell.length_c   1.000
_cell.angle_alpha   90.00
_cell.angle_beta   90.00
_cell.angle_gamma   90.00
#
_symmetry.space_group_name_H-M   'P 1'
#
loop_
_entity.id
_entity.type
_entity.pdbx_description
1 polymer ?
#
loop_
_entity_poly.entity_id
_entity_poly.type
_entity_poly.pdbx_seq_one_letter_code
_entity_poly.pdbx_strand_id
1 'polypeptide(L)'
;MQTETWIERTIIDQLTTHDRRYKHDYGGVEKTTDDLVAACTELDLITSGDEPGLPSIEQFFAADADLEPGVEKTLESLEERGLIERVGERERLGPPLEPGDYGTTVVWEPTVEGRAEASAIRKAYSSEVDELKESHERQSDEFKEQIVTLARTYGVLPNYFG
;
A
#
# COMPACT_ATOMS: atom_id res chain seq x y z
N MET A 1 3.46 5.62 -16.84
CA MET A 1 2.79 5.59 -15.52
C MET A 1 2.16 6.96 -15.32
N GLN A 2 0.92 6.98 -14.88
CA GLN A 2 0.23 8.20 -14.49
C GLN A 2 0.56 8.61 -13.05
N THR A 3 0.89 7.65 -12.19
CA THR A 3 1.19 7.90 -10.79
C THR A 3 2.59 8.50 -10.59
N GLU A 4 2.69 9.53 -9.77
CA GLU A 4 3.92 10.32 -9.58
C GLU A 4 4.61 10.02 -8.24
N THR A 5 3.82 9.74 -7.20
CA THR A 5 4.32 9.52 -5.85
C THR A 5 4.26 8.05 -5.46
N TRP A 6 5.05 7.67 -4.45
CA TRP A 6 4.97 6.32 -3.88
C TRP A 6 3.61 6.08 -3.21
N ILE A 7 3.01 7.09 -2.57
CA ILE A 7 1.68 6.99 -1.93
C ILE A 7 0.61 6.66 -2.98
N GLU A 8 0.61 7.37 -4.11
CA GLU A 8 -0.32 7.08 -5.22
C GLU A 8 -0.18 5.64 -5.71
N ARG A 9 1.07 5.18 -5.87
CA ARG A 9 1.36 3.83 -6.33
C ARG A 9 0.94 2.76 -5.32
N THR A 10 1.17 3.01 -4.02
CA THR A 10 0.73 2.13 -2.93
C THR A 10 -0.78 1.99 -2.91
N ILE A 11 -1.52 3.10 -2.99
CA ILE A 11 -2.99 3.07 -3.03
C ILE A 11 -3.48 2.23 -4.22
N ILE A 12 -2.97 2.51 -5.42
CA ILE A 12 -3.35 1.79 -6.64
C ILE A 12 -2.99 0.30 -6.59
N ASP A 13 -1.80 -0.03 -6.06
CA ASP A 13 -1.40 -1.42 -5.89
C ASP A 13 -2.31 -2.14 -4.89
N GLN A 14 -2.57 -1.56 -3.71
CA GLN A 14 -3.35 -2.19 -2.65
C GLN A 14 -4.81 -2.41 -3.03
N LEU A 15 -5.42 -1.50 -3.78
CA LEU A 15 -6.78 -1.67 -4.31
C LEU A 15 -6.91 -2.83 -5.30
N THR A 16 -5.79 -3.33 -5.83
CA THR A 16 -5.75 -4.43 -6.80
C THR A 16 -5.02 -5.67 -6.27
N THR A 17 -4.46 -5.61 -5.06
CA THR A 17 -3.80 -6.74 -4.37
C THR A 17 -4.87 -7.54 -3.64
N HIS A 18 -5.13 -8.76 -4.12
CA HIS A 18 -6.09 -9.66 -3.47
C HIS A 18 -5.52 -10.19 -2.16
N ASP A 19 -6.30 -10.18 -1.08
CA ASP A 19 -5.92 -10.89 0.15
C ASP A 19 -5.89 -12.39 -0.12
N ARG A 20 -4.68 -12.97 -0.15
CA ARG A 20 -4.47 -14.40 -0.38
C ARG A 20 -5.13 -15.31 0.67
N ARG A 21 -5.69 -14.75 1.76
CA ARG A 21 -6.43 -15.50 2.80
C ARG A 21 -7.86 -15.86 2.42
N TYR A 22 -8.47 -15.21 1.43
CA TYR A 22 -9.82 -15.54 0.98
C TYR A 22 -9.78 -16.50 -0.22
N LYS A 23 -10.04 -17.78 0.06
CA LYS A 23 -10.01 -18.88 -0.93
C LYS A 23 -11.13 -18.83 -1.99
N HIS A 24 -12.06 -17.89 -1.91
CA HIS A 24 -13.18 -17.78 -2.84
C HIS A 24 -13.49 -16.30 -3.16
N ASP A 25 -13.63 -16.06 -4.45
CA ASP A 25 -14.21 -14.91 -5.18
C ASP A 25 -13.33 -13.80 -5.78
N TYR A 26 -13.63 -13.57 -7.07
CA TYR A 26 -13.02 -12.67 -8.06
C TYR A 26 -13.68 -11.28 -8.01
N GLY A 27 -13.68 -10.63 -6.85
CA GLY A 27 -14.05 -9.21 -6.69
C GLY A 27 -12.84 -8.43 -6.20
N GLY A 28 -12.68 -7.18 -6.62
CA GLY A 28 -11.66 -6.31 -6.01
C GLY A 28 -11.80 -6.33 -4.49
N VAL A 29 -10.69 -6.27 -3.76
CA VAL A 29 -10.76 -6.07 -2.31
C VAL A 29 -11.16 -4.62 -2.13
N GLU A 30 -12.44 -4.37 -1.85
CA GLU A 30 -12.89 -3.09 -1.30
C GLU A 30 -11.95 -2.72 -0.14
N LYS A 31 -11.20 -1.62 -0.28
CA LYS A 31 -10.32 -1.11 0.77
C LYS A 31 -10.92 0.14 1.36
N THR A 32 -10.84 0.25 2.68
CA THR A 32 -11.22 1.50 3.35
C THR A 32 -10.09 2.52 3.26
N THR A 33 -10.37 3.80 3.52
CA THR A 33 -9.32 4.80 3.73
C THR A 33 -8.33 4.31 4.79
N ASP A 34 -8.83 3.79 5.92
CA ASP A 34 -8.01 3.30 7.04
C ASP A 34 -7.06 2.16 6.61
N ASP A 35 -7.54 1.22 5.77
CA ASP A 35 -6.70 0.15 5.21
C ASP A 35 -5.55 0.70 4.36
N LEU A 36 -5.81 1.78 3.60
CA LEU A 36 -4.85 2.39 2.69
C LEU A 36 -3.84 3.27 3.43
N VAL A 37 -4.26 3.95 4.51
CA VAL A 37 -3.34 4.64 5.43
C VAL A 37 -2.40 3.61 6.04
N ALA A 38 -2.93 2.54 6.62
CA ALA A 38 -2.12 1.48 7.25
C ALA A 38 -1.09 0.88 6.28
N ALA A 39 -1.46 0.64 5.01
CA ALA A 39 -0.53 0.13 4.00
C ALA A 39 0.56 1.14 3.61
N CYS A 40 0.23 2.44 3.54
CA CYS A 40 1.22 3.49 3.31
C CYS A 40 2.17 3.61 4.51
N THR A 41 1.64 3.53 5.73
CA THR A 41 2.41 3.51 6.98
C THR A 41 3.35 2.32 7.04
N GLU A 42 2.87 1.12 6.70
CA GLU A 42 3.70 -0.09 6.64
C GLU A 42 4.84 0.07 5.64
N LEU A 43 4.55 0.53 4.41
CA LEU A 43 5.60 0.73 3.41
C LEU A 43 6.59 1.81 3.86
N ASP A 44 6.10 2.91 4.43
CA ASP A 44 6.94 4.00 4.91
C ASP A 44 7.92 3.48 5.96
N LEU A 45 7.43 2.76 6.98
CA LEU A 45 8.24 2.21 8.06
C LEU A 45 9.26 1.16 7.56
N ILE A 46 8.88 0.27 6.64
CA ILE A 46 9.79 -0.73 6.06
C ILE A 46 10.93 -0.06 5.28
N THR A 47 10.67 1.10 4.68
CA THR A 47 11.59 1.75 3.75
C THR A 47 12.33 2.96 4.33
N SER A 48 11.95 3.43 5.51
CA SER A 48 12.60 4.54 6.22
C SER A 48 13.51 4.10 7.36
N GLY A 49 13.46 2.82 7.77
CA GLY A 49 14.22 2.30 8.91
C GLY A 49 15.68 1.93 8.59
N ASP A 50 16.62 2.62 9.26
CA ASP A 50 18.02 2.20 9.49
C ASP A 50 18.13 1.12 10.61
N GLU A 51 17.05 0.85 11.36
CA GLU A 51 17.06 -0.06 12.51
C GLU A 51 16.40 -1.42 12.19
N PRO A 52 17.09 -2.55 12.48
CA PRO A 52 16.51 -3.87 12.31
C PRO A 52 15.48 -4.16 13.41
N GLY A 53 14.18 -4.01 13.10
CA GLY A 53 13.10 -4.37 14.02
C GLY A 53 11.69 -4.07 13.47
N LEU A 54 10.68 -4.75 14.01
CA LEU A 54 9.28 -4.36 13.79
C LEU A 54 8.99 -3.09 14.61
N PRO A 55 8.30 -2.09 14.05
CA PRO A 55 7.91 -0.89 14.77
C PRO A 55 7.03 -1.24 15.97
N SER A 56 7.14 -0.47 17.05
CA SER A 56 6.21 -0.60 18.17
C SER A 56 4.81 -0.17 17.75
N ILE A 57 3.79 -0.62 18.47
CA ILE A 57 2.38 -0.24 18.21
C ILE A 57 2.21 1.29 18.31
N GLU A 58 2.86 1.94 19.27
CA GLU A 58 2.81 3.40 19.44
C GLU A 58 3.49 4.13 18.28
N GLN A 59 4.62 3.62 17.78
CA GLN A 59 5.31 4.16 16.61
C GLN A 59 4.46 4.02 15.35
N PHE A 60 3.78 2.87 15.21
CA PHE A 60 2.87 2.64 14.09
C PHE A 60 1.70 3.64 14.11
N PHE A 61 1.02 3.81 15.25
CA PHE A 61 -0.09 4.77 15.34
C PHE A 61 0.33 6.23 15.14
N ALA A 62 1.53 6.60 15.61
CA ALA A 62 2.06 7.94 15.35
C ALA A 62 2.33 8.17 13.86
N ALA A 63 2.97 7.21 13.18
CA ALA A 63 3.23 7.28 11.75
C ALA A 63 1.93 7.27 10.91
N ASP A 64 0.92 6.52 11.35
CA ASP A 64 -0.40 6.49 10.73
C ASP A 64 -1.07 7.86 10.75
N ALA A 65 -1.11 8.50 11.93
CA ALA A 65 -1.68 9.84 12.09
C ALA A 65 -0.92 10.92 11.31
N ASP A 66 0.41 10.77 11.15
CA ASP A 66 1.23 11.69 10.37
C ASP A 66 0.98 11.55 8.85
N LEU A 67 0.68 10.33 8.37
CA LEU A 67 0.44 10.05 6.95
C LEU A 67 -1.02 10.21 6.52
N GLU A 68 -1.98 10.02 7.41
CA GLU A 68 -3.43 10.06 7.12
C GLU A 68 -3.83 11.27 6.27
N PRO A 69 -3.47 12.54 6.59
CA PRO A 69 -3.86 13.70 5.78
C PRO A 69 -3.28 13.66 4.36
N GLY A 70 -2.09 13.09 4.19
CA GLY A 70 -1.44 12.94 2.89
C GLY A 70 -2.12 11.87 2.03
N VAL A 71 -2.54 10.77 2.65
CA VAL A 71 -3.27 9.69 1.99
C VAL A 71 -4.67 10.16 1.58
N GLU A 72 -5.41 10.83 2.46
CA GLU A 72 -6.74 11.37 2.15
C GLU A 72 -6.71 12.31 0.94
N LYS A 73 -5.78 13.27 0.93
CA LYS A 73 -5.60 14.18 -0.20
C LYS A 73 -5.23 13.43 -1.48
N THR A 74 -4.46 12.35 -1.37
CA THR A 74 -4.07 11.54 -2.52
C THR A 74 -5.27 10.76 -3.08
N LEU A 75 -6.15 10.24 -2.21
CA LEU A 75 -7.39 9.59 -2.62
C LEU A 75 -8.30 10.53 -3.40
N GLU A 76 -8.51 11.76 -2.90
CA GLU A 76 -9.25 12.80 -3.62
C GLU A 76 -8.66 13.06 -5.01
N SER A 77 -7.33 13.20 -5.10
CA SER A 77 -6.67 13.44 -6.38
C SER A 77 -6.79 12.26 -7.35
N LEU A 78 -6.67 11.03 -6.86
CA LEU A 78 -6.81 9.82 -7.69
C LEU A 78 -8.26 9.63 -8.17
N GLU A 79 -9.25 9.99 -7.35
CA GLU A 79 -10.66 10.00 -7.73
C GLU A 79 -10.94 11.06 -8.80
N GLU A 80 -10.45 12.29 -8.63
CA GLU A 80 -10.57 13.36 -9.64
C GLU A 80 -9.96 12.98 -10.99
N ARG A 81 -8.88 12.17 -10.96
CA ARG A 81 -8.20 11.64 -12.14
C ARG A 81 -8.86 10.39 -12.71
N GLY A 82 -9.90 9.86 -12.09
CA GLY A 82 -10.65 8.69 -12.54
C GLY A 82 -9.89 7.37 -12.41
N LEU A 83 -8.89 7.28 -11.53
CA LEU A 83 -8.13 6.04 -11.28
C LEU A 83 -8.77 5.17 -10.21
N ILE A 84 -9.50 5.79 -9.29
CA ILE A 84 -10.27 5.11 -8.25
C ILE A 84 -11.66 5.73 -8.17
N GLU A 85 -12.58 5.04 -7.51
CA GLU A 85 -13.91 5.56 -7.23
C GLU A 85 -14.34 5.22 -5.80
N ARG A 86 -15.09 6.14 -5.20
CA ARG A 86 -15.78 5.90 -3.93
C ARG A 86 -17.03 5.04 -4.17
N VAL A 87 -17.07 3.86 -3.55
CA VAL A 87 -18.19 2.91 -3.71
C VAL A 87 -19.12 2.85 -2.50
N GLY A 88 -18.72 3.42 -1.36
CA GLY A 88 -19.56 3.46 -0.17
C GLY A 88 -18.86 3.91 1.09
N GLU A 89 -19.45 3.54 2.22
CA GLU A 89 -18.91 3.73 3.57
C GLU A 89 -19.06 2.44 4.38
N ARG A 90 -18.15 2.23 5.33
CA ARG A 90 -18.18 1.10 6.27
C ARG A 90 -17.99 1.65 7.68
N GLU A 91 -18.62 1.01 8.67
CA GLU A 91 -18.37 1.31 10.08
C GLU A 91 -16.88 1.10 10.39
N ARG A 92 -16.25 2.10 11.02
CA ARG A 92 -14.86 2.02 11.44
C ARG A 92 -14.76 1.05 12.61
N LEU A 93 -13.81 0.11 12.53
CA LEU A 93 -13.52 -0.80 13.63
C LEU A 93 -12.61 -0.09 14.62
N GLY A 94 -13.09 0.07 15.85
CA GLY A 94 -12.24 0.54 16.95
C GLY A 94 -11.26 -0.51 17.46
N PRO A 95 -10.45 -0.15 18.47
CA PRO A 95 -9.53 -1.07 19.11
C PRO A 95 -10.23 -2.36 19.58
N PRO A 96 -9.58 -3.53 19.46
CA PRO A 96 -10.14 -4.77 19.96
C PRO A 96 -10.55 -4.65 21.43
N LEU A 97 -11.75 -5.11 21.76
CA LEU A 97 -12.32 -5.11 23.12
C LEU A 97 -12.74 -3.74 23.68
N GLU A 98 -12.65 -2.66 22.89
CA GLU A 98 -13.22 -1.37 23.24
C GLU A 98 -14.56 -1.15 22.51
N PRO A 99 -15.70 -1.22 23.21
CA PRO A 99 -16.98 -0.89 22.61
C PRO A 99 -17.08 0.63 22.43
N GLY A 100 -17.39 1.07 21.22
CA GLY A 100 -17.55 2.49 20.89
C GLY A 100 -18.11 2.68 19.48
N ASP A 101 -18.64 3.89 19.23
CA ASP A 101 -18.91 4.38 17.88
C ASP A 101 -17.68 5.14 17.41
N TYR A 102 -16.99 4.58 16.41
CA TYR A 102 -15.76 5.14 15.84
C TYR A 102 -16.03 5.85 14.50
N GLY A 103 -17.31 6.03 14.14
CA GLY A 103 -17.74 6.63 12.89
C GLY A 103 -17.66 5.68 11.69
N THR A 104 -17.64 6.25 10.49
CA THR A 104 -17.53 5.51 9.23
C THR A 104 -16.23 5.88 8.51
N THR A 105 -15.78 4.98 7.65
CA THR A 105 -14.63 5.17 6.76
C THR A 105 -15.05 4.90 5.32
N VAL A 106 -14.46 5.61 4.37
CA VAL A 106 -14.83 5.54 2.95
C VAL A 106 -14.29 4.26 2.35
N VAL A 107 -15.10 3.62 1.49
CA VAL A 107 -14.70 2.43 0.73
C VAL A 107 -14.38 2.81 -0.70
N TRP A 108 -13.24 2.32 -1.19
CA TRP A 108 -12.67 2.64 -2.49
C TRP A 108 -12.52 1.38 -3.36
N GLU A 109 -12.71 1.55 -4.67
CA GLU A 109 -12.40 0.56 -5.68
C GLU A 109 -11.54 1.15 -6.81
N PRO A 110 -10.71 0.35 -7.49
CA PRO A 110 -9.98 0.81 -8.65
C PRO A 110 -10.84 0.73 -9.90
N THR A 111 -10.79 1.80 -10.71
CA THR A 111 -11.40 1.84 -12.05
C THR A 111 -10.64 0.94 -13.01
N VAL A 112 -11.10 0.84 -14.27
CA VAL A 112 -10.38 0.09 -15.32
C VAL A 112 -9.00 0.70 -15.56
N GLU A 113 -8.93 2.03 -15.57
CA GLU A 113 -7.71 2.81 -15.70
C GLU A 113 -6.78 2.61 -14.50
N GLY A 114 -7.33 2.61 -13.28
CA GLY A 114 -6.57 2.30 -12.06
C GLY A 114 -5.95 0.90 -12.09
N ARG A 115 -6.70 -0.11 -12.57
CA ARG A 115 -6.17 -1.48 -12.72
C ARG A 115 -5.07 -1.56 -13.78
N ALA A 116 -5.20 -0.83 -14.87
CA ALA A 116 -4.16 -0.75 -15.90
C ALA A 116 -2.88 -0.10 -15.34
N GLU A 117 -3.02 0.97 -14.56
CA GLU A 117 -1.90 1.64 -13.88
C GLU A 117 -1.23 0.70 -12.87
N ALA A 118 -2.00 -0.02 -12.04
CA ALA A 118 -1.47 -1.03 -11.12
C ALA A 118 -0.66 -2.12 -11.85
N SER A 119 -1.18 -2.59 -12.99
CA SER A 119 -0.46 -3.57 -13.82
C SER A 119 0.85 -3.01 -14.38
N ALA A 120 0.88 -1.74 -14.79
CA ALA A 120 2.08 -1.08 -15.26
C ALA A 120 3.12 -0.94 -14.14
N ILE A 121 2.71 -0.53 -12.94
CA ILE A 121 3.56 -0.43 -11.75
C ILE A 121 4.20 -1.79 -11.44
N ARG A 122 3.39 -2.85 -11.29
CA ARG A 122 3.88 -4.20 -10.96
C ARG A 122 4.81 -4.77 -12.02
N LYS A 123 4.53 -4.51 -13.30
CA LYS A 123 5.40 -4.95 -14.40
C LYS A 123 6.75 -4.27 -14.35
N ALA A 124 6.78 -2.96 -14.11
CA ALA A 124 8.02 -2.20 -13.98
C ALA A 124 8.82 -2.66 -12.76
N TYR A 125 8.18 -2.77 -11.59
CA TYR A 125 8.78 -3.31 -10.38
C TYR A 125 9.36 -4.71 -10.61
N SER A 126 8.58 -5.65 -11.16
CA SER A 126 9.06 -7.02 -11.41
C SER A 126 10.28 -7.06 -12.33
N SER A 127 10.32 -6.21 -13.36
CA SER A 127 11.45 -6.13 -14.29
C SER A 127 12.72 -5.72 -13.56
N GLU A 128 12.68 -4.64 -12.78
CA GLU A 128 13.85 -4.15 -12.04
C GLU A 128 14.28 -5.11 -10.93
N VAL A 129 13.32 -5.78 -10.28
CA VAL A 129 13.63 -6.82 -9.30
C VAL A 129 14.31 -8.03 -9.93
N ASP A 130 13.93 -8.42 -11.15
CA ASP A 130 14.57 -9.54 -11.84
C ASP A 130 15.99 -9.17 -12.30
N GLU A 131 16.20 -7.96 -12.82
CA GLU A 131 17.54 -7.42 -13.12
C GLU A 131 18.42 -7.35 -11.86
N LEU A 132 17.84 -6.98 -10.72
CA LEU A 132 18.53 -6.95 -9.44
C LEU A 132 18.97 -8.35 -8.98
N LYS A 133 18.13 -9.38 -9.17
CA LYS A 133 18.45 -10.78 -8.85
C LYS A 133 19.53 -11.37 -9.75
N GLU A 134 19.65 -10.90 -11.00
CA GLU A 134 20.69 -11.34 -11.93
C GLU A 134 22.05 -10.70 -11.61
N SER A 135 22.04 -9.49 -11.06
CA SER A 135 23.26 -8.74 -10.74
C SER A 135 23.82 -9.02 -9.34
N HIS A 136 22.98 -9.40 -8.38
CA HIS A 136 23.39 -9.59 -6.98
C HIS A 136 22.86 -10.90 -6.38
N GLU A 137 23.64 -11.48 -5.47
CA GLU A 137 23.14 -12.57 -4.63
C GLU A 137 22.05 -12.04 -3.68
N ARG A 138 20.90 -12.72 -3.60
CA ARG A 138 19.75 -12.28 -2.78
C ARG A 138 20.04 -12.03 -1.30
N GLN A 139 21.14 -12.60 -0.79
CA GLN A 139 21.54 -12.46 0.62
C GLN A 139 22.46 -11.26 0.86
N SER A 140 22.98 -10.62 -0.19
CA SER A 140 23.85 -9.45 -0.05
C SER A 140 23.08 -8.28 0.54
N ASP A 141 23.78 -7.46 1.32
CA ASP A 141 23.18 -6.26 1.91
C ASP A 141 22.83 -5.23 0.82
N GLU A 142 23.63 -5.18 -0.25
CA GLU A 142 23.35 -4.38 -1.45
C GLU A 142 22.02 -4.79 -2.13
N PHE A 143 21.73 -6.09 -2.24
CA PHE A 143 20.44 -6.55 -2.77
C PHE A 143 19.28 -6.09 -1.86
N LYS A 144 19.45 -6.18 -0.54
CA LYS A 144 18.43 -5.78 0.43
C LYS A 144 18.16 -4.28 0.40
N GLU A 145 19.20 -3.45 0.38
CA GLU A 145 19.05 -1.99 0.28
C GLU A 145 18.36 -1.59 -1.04
N GLN A 146 18.77 -2.21 -2.15
CA GLN A 146 18.18 -1.91 -3.46
C GLN A 146 16.73 -2.40 -3.55
N ILE A 147 16.38 -3.58 -3.01
CA ILE A 147 14.99 -4.06 -3.06
C ILE A 147 14.03 -3.20 -2.22
N VAL A 148 14.50 -2.68 -1.07
CA VAL A 148 13.75 -1.71 -0.25
C VAL A 148 13.55 -0.41 -1.02
N THR A 149 14.60 0.08 -1.69
CA THR A 149 14.53 1.29 -2.52
C THR A 149 13.53 1.12 -3.66
N LEU A 150 13.57 -0.01 -4.38
CA LEU A 150 12.62 -0.32 -5.45
C LEU A 150 11.19 -0.41 -4.93
N ALA A 151 10.98 -1.04 -3.77
CA ALA A 151 9.66 -1.14 -3.14
C ALA A 151 9.08 0.25 -2.83
N ARG A 152 9.90 1.15 -2.26
CA ARG A 152 9.54 2.57 -2.05
C ARG A 152 9.20 3.25 -3.37
N THR A 153 10.08 3.16 -4.37
CA THR A 153 9.89 3.82 -5.67
C THR A 153 8.59 3.39 -6.32
N TYR A 154 8.29 2.09 -6.32
CA TYR A 154 7.12 1.57 -6.99
C TYR A 154 5.87 1.52 -6.11
N GLY A 155 5.92 1.92 -4.84
CA GLY A 155 4.78 1.82 -3.93
C GLY A 155 4.29 0.38 -3.73
N VAL A 156 5.19 -0.60 -3.80
CA VAL A 156 4.84 -2.02 -3.70
C VAL A 156 5.28 -2.52 -2.34
N LEU A 157 4.34 -3.04 -1.55
CA LEU A 157 4.68 -3.72 -0.29
C LEU A 157 5.53 -4.96 -0.60
N PRO A 158 6.80 -5.00 -0.16
CA PRO A 158 7.66 -6.12 -0.44
C PRO A 158 7.18 -7.33 0.36
N ASN A 159 6.85 -8.43 -0.34
CA ASN A 159 6.56 -9.70 0.30
C ASN A 159 7.86 -10.31 0.85
N TYR A 160 8.36 -9.81 1.98
CA TYR A 160 9.57 -10.35 2.64
C TYR A 160 9.35 -11.73 3.30
N PHE A 161 8.11 -12.26 3.30
CA PHE A 161 7.75 -13.57 3.83
C PHE A 161 7.12 -14.46 2.76
N GLY A 162 7.96 -15.01 1.88
CA GLY A 162 7.63 -16.09 0.95
C GLY A 162 8.79 -17.05 0.81
#